data_AF-A0A8S1D0V9-F1
#
_entry.id   AF-A0A8S1D0V9-F1
#
_cell.length_a   1.000
_cell.length_b   1.000
_cell.length_c   1.000
_cell.angle_alpha   90.00
_cell.angle_beta   90.00
_cell.angle_gamma   90.00
#
_symmetry.space_group_name_H-M   'P 1'
#
loop_
_entity.id
_entity.type
_entity.pdbx_description
1 polymer ?
#
loop_
_entity_poly.entity_id
_entity_poly.type
_entity_poly.pdbx_seq_one_letter_code
_entity_poly.pdbx_strand_id
1 'polypeptide(L)'
;MVVLVVFLLLALAAPRAAPAAAPGFVALDRLSDGELERRIKFEGVFARETSLADPEHSEGLVLREVSDGRRLVQLIYSDGGDTLVDCDILRKRNATRQFLRRFHADEQRARLADDRALKVPPNATFTALSPVAPPPETWLHFPTLVAACKKSHRRINALLHSRKNGDADNNAEEQLAR
;
A
#
# COMPACT_ATOMS: atom_id res chain seq x y z
N MET A 1 24.22 63.42 23.25
CA MET A 1 24.69 62.18 22.61
C MET A 1 24.01 60.97 23.24
N VAL A 2 22.78 60.62 22.86
CA VAL A 2 22.18 59.31 23.15
C VAL A 2 21.13 59.01 22.06
N VAL A 3 21.56 58.50 20.91
CA VAL A 3 20.67 57.78 19.98
C VAL A 3 21.53 56.69 19.34
N LEU A 4 21.73 55.59 20.07
CA LEU A 4 22.49 54.43 19.60
C LEU A 4 21.51 53.27 19.39
N VAL A 5 21.15 53.06 18.13
CA VAL A 5 20.96 51.74 17.50
C VAL A 5 20.01 50.77 18.23
N VAL A 6 18.71 50.98 18.05
CA VAL A 6 17.67 49.92 18.16
C VAL A 6 17.27 49.48 16.75
N PHE A 7 18.27 49.11 15.94
CA PHE A 7 18.10 48.58 14.59
C PHE A 7 19.07 47.42 14.42
N LEU A 8 18.73 46.26 14.95
CA LEU A 8 19.08 44.93 14.41
C LEU A 8 18.65 43.93 15.47
N LEU A 9 17.50 43.29 15.28
CA LEU A 9 17.22 41.88 15.64
C LEU A 9 15.77 41.53 15.22
N LEU A 10 15.30 42.07 14.09
CA LEU A 10 14.29 41.39 13.29
C LEU A 10 15.03 40.32 12.49
N ALA A 11 15.42 39.25 13.19
CA ALA A 11 15.82 38.01 12.54
C ALA A 11 14.60 37.53 11.75
N LEU A 12 14.67 37.73 10.43
CA LEU A 12 13.73 37.19 9.46
C LEU A 12 13.57 35.69 9.74
N ALA A 13 12.48 35.32 10.39
CA ALA A 13 11.95 33.96 10.33
C ALA A 13 11.43 33.78 8.90
N ALA A 14 12.35 33.57 7.96
CA ALA A 14 11.99 33.15 6.62
C ALA A 14 11.18 31.85 6.76
N PRO A 15 9.97 31.76 6.17
CA PRO A 15 9.22 30.51 6.20
C PRO A 15 10.12 29.44 5.59
N ARG A 16 10.49 28.45 6.41
CA ARG A 16 11.25 27.30 5.95
C ARG A 16 10.35 26.58 4.97
N ALA A 17 10.60 26.78 3.67
CA ALA A 17 9.87 26.08 2.62
C ALA A 17 9.87 24.60 2.99
N ALA A 18 8.68 24.04 3.19
CA ALA A 18 8.56 22.62 3.46
C ALA A 18 9.27 21.89 2.31
N PRO A 19 10.13 20.90 2.60
CA PRO A 19 10.76 20.13 1.54
C PRO A 19 9.66 19.63 0.62
N ALA A 20 9.79 19.88 -0.69
CA ALA A 20 8.82 19.44 -1.67
C ALA A 20 8.52 17.96 -1.45
N ALA A 21 7.23 17.61 -1.32
CA ALA A 21 6.82 16.24 -1.11
C ALA A 21 7.44 15.37 -2.22
N ALA A 22 8.06 14.25 -1.83
CA ALA A 22 8.74 13.41 -2.80
C ALA A 22 7.74 12.96 -3.90
N PRO A 23 8.12 13.04 -5.18
CA PRO A 23 7.19 12.87 -6.30
C PRO A 23 6.52 11.50 -6.28
N GLY A 24 5.32 11.45 -6.86
CA GLY A 24 4.60 10.21 -7.11
C GLY A 24 5.17 9.47 -8.33
N PHE A 25 4.91 8.17 -8.41
CA PHE A 25 5.33 7.36 -9.54
C PHE A 25 4.49 6.09 -9.69
N VAL A 26 4.56 5.49 -10.88
CA VAL A 26 4.20 4.12 -11.18
C VAL A 26 5.42 3.42 -11.76
N ALA A 27 5.80 2.28 -11.20
CA ALA A 27 6.82 1.40 -11.73
C ALA A 27 6.18 0.04 -12.02
N LEU A 28 6.50 -0.53 -13.17
CA LEU A 28 6.15 -1.89 -13.54
C LEU A 28 7.44 -2.66 -13.78
N ASP A 29 7.50 -3.91 -13.31
CA ASP A 29 8.66 -4.78 -13.45
C ASP A 29 8.19 -6.20 -13.70
N ARG A 30 8.84 -6.91 -14.63
CA ARG A 30 8.63 -8.34 -14.83
C ARG A 30 9.75 -9.10 -14.14
N LEU A 31 9.39 -9.82 -13.08
CA LEU A 31 10.33 -10.57 -12.25
C LEU A 31 10.84 -11.82 -12.98
N SER A 32 11.95 -12.37 -12.50
CA SER A 32 12.65 -13.50 -13.13
C SER A 32 11.86 -14.81 -13.13
N ASP A 33 10.88 -14.93 -12.24
CA ASP A 33 9.94 -16.05 -12.11
C ASP A 33 8.69 -15.87 -12.98
N GLY A 34 8.58 -14.77 -13.73
CA GLY A 34 7.46 -14.45 -14.60
C GLY A 34 6.36 -13.61 -13.94
N GLU A 35 6.46 -13.32 -12.64
CA GLU A 35 5.53 -12.44 -11.94
C GLU A 35 5.61 -11.01 -12.48
N LEU A 36 4.47 -10.33 -12.51
CA LEU A 36 4.38 -8.90 -12.78
C LEU A 36 4.29 -8.16 -11.44
N GLU A 37 5.26 -7.30 -11.16
CA GLU A 37 5.24 -6.41 -10.00
C GLU A 37 4.93 -4.98 -10.42
N ARG A 38 3.91 -4.38 -9.82
CA ARG A 38 3.54 -2.98 -9.98
C ARG A 38 3.69 -2.25 -8.67
N ARG A 39 4.48 -1.17 -8.67
CA ARG A 39 4.72 -0.31 -7.49
C ARG A 39 4.20 1.09 -7.77
N ILE A 40 3.39 1.61 -6.88
CA ILE A 40 2.76 2.92 -7.01
C ILE A 40 3.03 3.73 -5.75
N LYS A 41 3.42 4.99 -5.93
CA LYS A 41 3.41 5.97 -4.86
C LYS A 41 2.60 7.18 -5.28
N PHE A 42 1.59 7.53 -4.51
CA PHE A 42 0.75 8.68 -4.79
C PHE A 42 0.19 9.26 -3.49
N GLU A 43 0.28 10.57 -3.28
CA GLU A 43 -0.27 11.28 -2.11
C GLU A 43 0.05 10.66 -0.73
N GLY A 44 1.26 10.10 -0.58
CA GLY A 44 1.70 9.46 0.67
C GLY A 44 1.17 8.03 0.86
N VAL A 45 0.43 7.50 -0.09
CA VAL A 45 0.10 6.08 -0.21
C VAL A 45 1.20 5.38 -1.00
N PHE A 46 1.64 4.24 -0.49
CA PHE A 46 2.61 3.34 -1.11
C PHE A 46 1.93 2.01 -1.37
N ALA A 47 1.92 1.55 -2.61
CA ALA A 47 1.20 0.37 -3.02
C ALA A 47 2.06 -0.54 -3.87
N ARG A 48 1.91 -1.84 -3.68
CA ARG A 48 2.56 -2.88 -4.46
C ARG A 48 1.52 -3.92 -4.83
N GLU A 49 1.47 -4.27 -6.09
CA GLU A 49 0.71 -5.40 -6.61
C GLU A 49 1.70 -6.38 -7.22
N THR A 50 1.53 -7.67 -6.90
CA THR A 50 2.28 -8.75 -7.50
C THR A 50 1.27 -9.76 -8.02
N SER A 51 1.36 -10.10 -9.31
CA SER A 51 0.46 -11.05 -9.95
C SER A 51 1.24 -12.06 -10.78
N LEU A 52 0.70 -13.26 -10.85
CA LEU A 52 1.18 -14.33 -11.74
C LEU A 52 0.56 -14.23 -13.14
N ALA A 53 -0.28 -13.22 -13.39
CA ALA A 53 -1.18 -13.20 -14.53
C ALA A 53 -0.42 -13.07 -15.86
N ASP A 54 -0.54 -14.12 -16.68
CA ASP A 54 -0.49 -14.01 -18.12
C ASP A 54 -1.69 -13.14 -18.56
N PRO A 55 -1.52 -12.07 -19.35
CA PRO A 55 -2.64 -11.26 -19.84
C PRO A 55 -3.74 -12.06 -20.57
N GLU A 56 -3.47 -13.30 -20.98
CA GLU A 56 -4.46 -14.18 -21.61
C GLU A 56 -5.32 -14.99 -20.61
N HIS A 57 -4.92 -15.10 -19.33
CA HIS A 57 -5.60 -15.93 -18.33
C HIS A 57 -6.01 -15.12 -17.10
N SER A 58 -7.32 -14.91 -16.93
CA SER A 58 -7.91 -14.15 -15.82
C SER A 58 -7.92 -14.90 -14.48
N GLU A 59 -7.43 -16.14 -14.42
CA GLU A 59 -7.50 -17.01 -13.24
C GLU A 59 -6.24 -16.94 -12.36
N GLY A 60 -5.71 -15.73 -12.15
CA GLY A 60 -4.49 -15.50 -11.37
C GLY A 60 -4.75 -15.08 -9.91
N LEU A 61 -3.84 -15.46 -9.01
CA LEU A 61 -3.75 -14.84 -7.69
C LEU A 61 -3.07 -13.47 -7.78
N VAL A 62 -3.59 -12.51 -7.03
CA VAL A 62 -3.07 -11.15 -6.94
C VAL A 62 -2.80 -10.79 -5.48
N LEU A 63 -1.55 -10.47 -5.17
CA LEU A 63 -1.15 -9.93 -3.87
C LEU A 63 -1.11 -8.40 -3.97
N ARG A 64 -1.91 -7.71 -3.15
CA ARG A 64 -1.88 -6.25 -3.00
C ARG A 64 -1.40 -5.88 -1.61
N GLU A 65 -0.42 -5.00 -1.54
CA GLU A 65 0.12 -4.46 -0.31
C GLU A 65 0.07 -2.95 -0.36
N VAL A 66 -0.65 -2.31 0.57
CA VAL A 66 -0.89 -0.87 0.56
C VAL A 66 -0.58 -0.28 1.93
N SER A 67 0.14 0.84 1.95
CA SER A 67 0.55 1.55 3.16
C SER A 67 0.23 3.03 3.11
N ASP A 68 -0.28 3.56 4.22
CA ASP A 68 -0.42 5.00 4.49
C ASP A 68 0.86 5.61 5.10
N GLY A 69 1.98 4.89 5.01
CA GLY A 69 3.26 5.23 5.64
C GLY A 69 3.37 4.82 7.12
N ARG A 70 2.26 4.47 7.79
CA ARG A 70 2.24 4.08 9.22
C ARG A 70 1.81 2.64 9.44
N ARG A 71 0.85 2.18 8.65
CA ARG A 71 0.26 0.85 8.67
C ARG A 71 0.42 0.23 7.29
N LEU A 72 0.39 -1.09 7.25
CA LEU A 72 0.42 -1.87 6.03
C LEU A 72 -0.80 -2.79 6.02
N VAL A 73 -1.56 -2.75 4.93
CA VAL A 73 -2.59 -3.74 4.64
C VAL A 73 -2.06 -4.65 3.55
N GLN A 74 -2.17 -5.95 3.75
CA GLN A 74 -1.91 -6.97 2.75
C GLN A 74 -3.24 -7.63 2.40
N LEU A 75 -3.51 -7.82 1.11
CA LEU A 75 -4.73 -8.42 0.59
C LEU A 75 -4.34 -9.45 -0.48
N ILE A 76 -4.99 -10.61 -0.44
CA ILE A 76 -4.84 -11.66 -1.44
C ILE A 76 -6.18 -11.78 -2.16
N TYR A 77 -6.14 -11.62 -3.47
CA TYR A 77 -7.30 -11.76 -4.35
C TYR A 77 -7.13 -12.99 -5.26
N SER A 78 -8.25 -13.64 -5.59
CA SER A 78 -8.37 -14.60 -6.69
C SER A 78 -9.04 -13.95 -7.90
N ASP A 79 -9.20 -14.74 -8.97
CA ASP A 79 -9.95 -14.36 -10.17
C ASP A 79 -9.42 -13.06 -10.78
N GLY A 80 -8.09 -12.93 -10.86
CA GLY A 80 -7.46 -11.76 -11.49
C GLY A 80 -7.60 -10.46 -10.69
N GLY A 81 -8.01 -10.52 -9.43
CA GLY A 81 -8.14 -9.35 -8.56
C GLY A 81 -9.57 -9.00 -8.13
N ASP A 82 -10.54 -9.83 -8.49
CA ASP A 82 -11.97 -9.56 -8.27
C ASP A 82 -12.46 -10.05 -6.90
N THR A 83 -12.02 -11.24 -6.46
CA THR A 83 -12.51 -11.86 -5.23
C THR A 83 -11.47 -11.76 -4.12
N LEU A 84 -11.78 -11.05 -3.03
CA LEU A 84 -10.91 -11.00 -1.85
C LEU A 84 -10.94 -12.34 -1.09
N VAL A 85 -9.80 -13.03 -1.05
CA VAL A 85 -9.64 -14.34 -0.41
C VAL A 85 -9.17 -14.18 1.03
N ASP A 86 -8.14 -13.36 1.25
CA ASP A 86 -7.55 -13.15 2.57
C ASP A 86 -6.99 -11.73 2.71
N CYS A 87 -6.82 -11.28 3.96
CA CYS A 87 -6.20 -10.00 4.25
C CYS A 87 -5.63 -9.93 5.67
N ASP A 88 -4.61 -9.09 5.84
CA ASP A 88 -4.06 -8.75 7.14
C ASP A 88 -3.76 -7.25 7.27
N ILE A 89 -3.87 -6.72 8.48
CA ILE A 89 -3.56 -5.34 8.83
C ILE A 89 -2.35 -5.32 9.76
N LEU A 90 -1.18 -5.20 9.15
CA LEU A 90 0.10 -5.13 9.85
C LEU A 90 0.30 -3.75 10.48
N ARG A 91 0.37 -3.73 11.82
CA ARG A 91 0.73 -2.55 12.63
C ARG A 91 2.19 -2.57 13.09
N LYS A 92 2.95 -3.62 12.75
CA LYS A 92 4.35 -3.77 13.15
C LYS A 92 5.19 -2.74 12.41
N ARG A 93 5.71 -1.74 13.13
CA ARG A 93 6.60 -0.69 12.59
C ARG A 93 7.77 -1.22 11.75
N ASN A 94 8.29 -2.41 12.06
CA ASN A 94 9.38 -3.00 11.28
C ASN A 94 8.91 -3.46 9.89
N ALA A 95 7.75 -4.12 9.82
CA ALA A 95 7.18 -4.59 8.55
C ALA A 95 6.86 -3.42 7.62
N THR A 96 6.20 -2.37 8.14
CA THR A 96 5.92 -1.16 7.37
C THR A 96 7.20 -0.49 6.88
N ARG A 97 8.23 -0.34 7.74
CA ARG A 97 9.52 0.23 7.31
C ARG A 97 10.20 -0.61 6.23
N GLN A 98 10.17 -1.94 6.35
CA GLN A 98 10.75 -2.82 5.33
C GLN A 98 10.04 -2.70 3.99
N PHE A 99 8.71 -2.62 4.00
CA PHE A 99 7.90 -2.38 2.83
C PHE A 99 8.27 -1.02 2.18
N LEU A 100 8.26 0.07 2.95
CA LEU A 100 8.55 1.41 2.44
C LEU A 100 9.98 1.54 1.86
N ARG A 101 10.96 0.80 2.41
CA ARG A 101 12.35 0.84 1.90
C ARG A 101 12.45 0.46 0.42
N ARG A 102 11.55 -0.38 -0.08
CA ARG A 102 11.54 -0.80 -1.50
C ARG A 102 11.23 0.36 -2.45
N PHE A 103 10.55 1.39 -1.97
CA PHE A 103 10.17 2.55 -2.77
C PHE A 103 11.28 3.61 -2.84
N HIS A 104 12.31 3.58 -1.98
CA HIS A 104 13.31 4.64 -1.94
C HIS A 104 14.12 4.78 -3.24
N ALA A 105 14.47 3.67 -3.89
CA ALA A 105 15.18 3.72 -5.18
C ALA A 105 14.28 4.31 -6.27
N ASP A 106 12.99 3.97 -6.25
CA ASP A 106 12.00 4.50 -7.17
C ASP A 106 11.71 5.99 -6.91
N GLU A 107 11.71 6.43 -5.65
CA GLU A 107 11.60 7.86 -5.30
C GLU A 107 12.79 8.68 -5.82
N GLN A 108 14.00 8.13 -5.72
CA GLN A 108 15.18 8.76 -6.29
C GLN A 108 15.08 8.84 -7.82
N ARG A 109 14.64 7.77 -8.47
CA ARG A 109 14.35 7.74 -9.91
C ARG A 109 13.30 8.79 -10.30
N ALA A 110 12.19 8.89 -9.57
CA ALA A 110 11.14 9.87 -9.85
C ALA A 110 11.66 11.32 -9.79
N ARG A 111 12.57 11.63 -8.86
CA ARG A 111 13.20 12.96 -8.76
C ARG A 111 14.13 13.28 -9.92
N LEU A 112 14.71 12.25 -10.53
CA LEU A 112 15.63 12.37 -11.66
C LEU A 112 14.91 12.23 -13.01
N ALA A 113 13.63 11.86 -13.04
CA ALA A 113 12.89 11.59 -14.27
C ALA A 113 12.69 12.85 -15.15
N ASP A 114 12.82 14.05 -14.58
CA ASP A 114 12.88 15.31 -15.33
C ASP A 114 14.22 15.47 -16.09
N ASP A 115 15.24 14.70 -15.71
CA ASP A 115 16.55 14.65 -16.36
C ASP A 115 16.60 13.39 -17.24
N ARG A 116 16.90 13.55 -18.54
CA ARG A 116 16.80 12.50 -19.58
C ARG A 116 17.71 11.26 -19.39
N ALA A 117 18.31 11.10 -18.21
CA ALA A 117 19.26 10.03 -17.84
C ALA A 117 18.63 8.89 -17.03
N LEU A 118 17.30 8.74 -17.04
CA LEU A 118 16.63 7.66 -16.30
C LEU A 118 17.03 6.28 -16.85
N LYS A 119 17.91 5.57 -16.15
CA LYS A 119 18.24 4.18 -16.44
C LYS A 119 17.15 3.27 -15.88
N VAL A 120 16.22 2.87 -16.74
CA VAL A 120 15.21 1.85 -16.44
C VAL A 120 15.71 0.51 -16.98
N PRO A 121 15.65 -0.59 -16.21
CA PRO A 121 15.92 -1.93 -16.73
C PRO A 121 15.04 -2.23 -17.96
N PRO A 122 15.52 -3.03 -18.93
CA PRO A 122 14.77 -3.30 -20.16
C PRO A 122 13.42 -4.00 -19.94
N ASN A 123 13.25 -4.67 -18.80
CA ASN A 123 12.02 -5.38 -18.43
C ASN A 123 11.12 -4.58 -17.47
N ALA A 124 11.43 -3.29 -17.27
CA ALA A 124 10.70 -2.43 -16.38
C ALA A 124 10.24 -1.17 -17.11
N THR A 125 9.12 -0.61 -16.65
CA THR A 125 8.68 0.73 -17.04
C THR A 125 8.57 1.60 -15.81
N PHE A 126 8.78 2.90 -16.00
CA PHE A 126 8.75 3.87 -14.92
C PHE A 126 8.12 5.16 -15.41
N THR A 127 7.09 5.62 -14.71
CA THR A 127 6.35 6.83 -15.03
C THR A 127 6.25 7.69 -13.78
N ALA A 128 6.85 8.88 -13.83
CA ALA A 128 6.63 9.89 -12.80
C ALA A 128 5.18 10.39 -12.85
N LEU A 129 4.53 10.53 -11.70
CA LEU A 129 3.16 11.01 -11.62
C LEU A 129 3.14 12.51 -11.31
N SER A 130 2.30 13.23 -12.04
CA SER A 130 1.94 14.60 -11.70
C SER A 130 1.00 14.61 -10.48
N PRO A 131 1.12 15.57 -9.54
CA PRO A 131 0.20 15.71 -8.41
C PRO A 131 -1.27 15.91 -8.82
N VAL A 132 -1.53 16.32 -10.07
CA VAL A 132 -2.86 16.70 -10.56
C VAL A 132 -3.62 15.52 -11.18
N ALA A 133 -2.93 14.44 -11.52
CA ALA A 133 -3.53 13.27 -12.18
C ALA A 133 -3.38 12.03 -11.27
N PRO A 134 -4.46 11.57 -10.62
CA PRO A 134 -4.39 10.36 -9.83
C PRO A 134 -4.12 9.13 -10.70
N PRO A 135 -3.48 8.10 -10.13
CA PRO A 135 -3.39 6.80 -10.80
C PRO A 135 -4.81 6.28 -11.08
N PRO A 136 -5.07 5.62 -12.22
CA PRO A 136 -6.39 5.06 -12.52
C PRO A 136 -6.79 3.92 -11.57
N GLU A 137 -5.88 3.45 -10.72
CA GLU A 137 -6.08 2.33 -9.81
C GLU A 137 -7.03 2.68 -8.65
N THR A 138 -8.22 2.09 -8.69
CA THR A 138 -9.26 2.27 -7.66
C THR A 138 -8.93 1.63 -6.31
N TRP A 139 -7.92 0.74 -6.26
CA TRP A 139 -7.53 -0.01 -5.07
C TRP A 139 -6.49 0.70 -4.19
N LEU A 140 -6.24 2.00 -4.39
CA LEU A 140 -5.29 2.77 -3.58
C LEU A 140 -5.89 3.42 -2.33
N HIS A 141 -7.22 3.41 -2.18
CA HIS A 141 -7.89 4.08 -1.07
C HIS A 141 -7.77 3.29 0.25
N PHE A 142 -6.67 3.54 0.98
CA PHE A 142 -6.28 2.80 2.18
C PHE A 142 -7.40 2.60 3.23
N PRO A 143 -8.20 3.62 3.60
CA PRO A 143 -9.31 3.44 4.54
C PRO A 143 -10.35 2.41 4.08
N THR A 144 -10.63 2.36 2.77
CA THR A 144 -11.59 1.41 2.19
C THR A 144 -11.06 -0.01 2.29
N LEU A 145 -9.77 -0.22 2.00
CA LEU A 145 -9.12 -1.53 2.13
C LEU A 145 -9.15 -2.04 3.57
N VAL A 146 -8.84 -1.17 4.54
CA VAL A 146 -8.94 -1.50 5.97
C VAL A 146 -10.37 -1.90 6.35
N ALA A 147 -11.37 -1.17 5.86
CA ALA A 147 -12.76 -1.46 6.14
C ALA A 147 -13.20 -2.80 5.53
N ALA A 148 -12.81 -3.07 4.29
CA ALA A 148 -13.05 -4.34 3.61
C ALA A 148 -12.42 -5.51 4.38
N CYS A 149 -11.16 -5.36 4.79
CA CYS A 149 -10.47 -6.40 5.54
C CYS A 149 -11.12 -6.71 6.89
N LYS A 150 -11.45 -5.67 7.67
CA LYS A 150 -12.20 -5.84 8.93
C LYS A 150 -13.58 -6.50 8.73
N LYS A 151 -14.25 -6.21 7.60
CA LYS A 151 -15.53 -6.85 7.27
C LYS A 151 -15.32 -8.35 7.01
N SER A 152 -14.27 -8.72 6.27
CA SER A 152 -13.89 -10.12 6.04
C SER A 152 -13.62 -10.87 7.35
N HIS A 153 -12.76 -10.32 8.22
CA HIS A 153 -12.46 -10.92 9.53
C HIS A 153 -13.69 -11.09 10.42
N ARG A 154 -14.60 -10.09 10.44
CA ARG A 154 -15.86 -10.22 11.19
C ARG A 154 -16.73 -11.37 10.68
N ARG A 155 -16.82 -11.54 9.36
CA ARG A 155 -17.57 -12.64 8.75
C ARG A 155 -16.98 -13.99 9.12
N ILE A 156 -15.66 -14.15 9.00
CA ILE A 156 -14.96 -15.40 9.34
C ILE A 156 -15.17 -15.72 10.83
N ASN A 157 -14.99 -14.74 11.71
CA ASN A 157 -15.19 -14.93 13.14
C ASN A 157 -16.63 -15.34 13.47
N ALA A 158 -17.64 -14.70 12.85
CA ALA A 158 -19.04 -15.08 13.05
C ALA A 158 -19.30 -16.55 12.67
N LEU A 159 -18.79 -16.99 11.52
CA LEU A 159 -18.91 -18.38 11.08
C LEU A 159 -18.24 -19.36 12.04
N LEU A 160 -17.05 -19.03 12.56
CA LEU A 160 -16.36 -19.86 13.55
C LEU A 160 -17.13 -19.97 14.86
N HIS A 161 -17.76 -18.88 15.33
CA HIS A 161 -18.57 -18.90 16.55
C HIS A 161 -19.86 -19.71 16.37
N SER A 162 -20.54 -19.56 15.23
CA SER A 162 -21.73 -20.36 14.93
C SER A 162 -21.44 -21.86 14.87
N ARG A 163 -20.31 -22.27 14.28
CA ARG A 163 -19.90 -23.70 14.27
C ARG A 163 -19.63 -24.22 15.68
N LYS A 164 -18.87 -23.48 16.49
CA LYS A 164 -18.57 -23.87 17.87
C LYS A 164 -19.82 -24.07 18.71
N ASN A 165 -20.82 -23.20 18.55
CA ASN A 165 -22.08 -23.31 19.30
C ASN A 165 -22.92 -24.49 18.79
N GLY A 166 -23.03 -24.69 17.47
CA GLY A 166 -23.73 -25.86 16.93
C GLY A 166 -23.10 -27.18 17.35
N ASP A 167 -21.77 -27.27 17.38
CA ASP A 167 -21.07 -28.45 17.87
C ASP A 167 -21.30 -28.68 19.38
N ALA A 168 -21.41 -27.61 20.18
CA ALA A 168 -21.72 -27.73 21.61
C ALA A 168 -23.15 -28.21 21.86
N ASP A 169 -24.11 -27.70 21.10
CA ASP A 169 -25.52 -28.07 21.20
C ASP A 169 -25.73 -29.54 20.78
N ASN A 170 -25.11 -29.98 19.68
CA ASN A 170 -25.16 -31.38 19.22
C ASN A 170 -24.58 -32.36 20.25
N ASN A 171 -23.48 -31.98 20.91
CA ASN A 171 -22.85 -32.80 21.95
C ASN A 171 -23.69 -32.86 23.24
N ALA A 172 -24.43 -31.79 23.57
CA ALA A 172 -25.34 -31.78 24.72
C ALA A 172 -26.57 -32.65 24.47
N GLU A 173 -27.17 -32.60 23.27
CA GLU A 173 -28.29 -33.48 22.89
C GLU A 173 -27.89 -34.97 22.90
N GLU A 174 -26.70 -35.33 22.42
CA GLU A 174 -26.23 -36.71 22.44
C GLU A 174 -26.00 -37.23 23.88
N GLN A 175 -25.62 -36.36 24.82
CA GLN A 175 -25.45 -36.72 26.24
C GLN A 175 -26.78 -36.86 26.99
N LEU A 176 -27.82 -36.11 26.61
CA LEU A 176 -29.16 -36.24 27.17
C LEU A 176 -29.93 -37.46 26.63
N ALA A 177 -29.48 -38.04 25.51
CA ALA A 177 -30.09 -39.21 24.88
C ALA A 177 -29.53 -40.57 25.38
N ARG A 178 -28.62 -40.58 26.37
CA ARG A 178 -28.04 -41.78 27.00
C ARG A 178 -28.49 -41.90 28.46
#